data_AF-A0A1V3GE13-F1
#
_entry.id   AF-A0A1V3GE13-F1
#
_cell.length_a   1.000
_cell.length_b   1.000
_cell.length_c   1.000
_cell.angle_alpha   90.00
_cell.angle_beta   90.00
_cell.angle_gamma   90.00
#
_symmetry.space_group_name_H-M   'P 1'
#
loop_
_entity.id
_entity.type
_entity.pdbx_description
1 polymer ?
#
loop_
_entity_poly.entity_id
_entity_poly.type
_entity_poly.pdbx_seq_one_letter_code
_entity_poly.pdbx_strand_id
1 'polypeptide(L)'
;MPVQFKKLKGEVKTEANTFTLTEVKQAFTDKDMKLTTGEMVSQFKLENVNQAAFNSVSKDQIYIYEFPTADERIRGSKLIEEQTQLIDIAHFPIYLEHKNILVIFMNYLPKTNELENKIRDALKSL
;
A
#
# COMPACT_ATOMS: atom_id res chain seq x y z
N MET A 1 32.75 23.00 -41.94
CA MET A 1 32.14 21.69 -41.63
C MET A 1 31.20 21.88 -40.44
N PRO A 2 29.90 21.56 -40.52
CA PRO A 2 29.00 21.73 -39.38
C PRO A 2 29.08 20.51 -38.45
N VAL A 3 29.26 20.77 -37.16
CA VAL A 3 29.30 19.76 -36.09
C VAL A 3 27.87 19.29 -35.81
N GLN A 4 27.56 18.04 -36.12
CA GLN A 4 26.30 17.39 -35.73
C GLN A 4 26.36 17.03 -34.25
N PHE A 5 25.60 17.74 -33.42
CA PHE A 5 25.33 17.33 -32.05
C PHE A 5 24.32 16.18 -32.05
N LYS A 6 24.80 14.94 -31.86
CA LYS A 6 23.95 13.80 -31.50
C LYS A 6 23.34 14.08 -30.12
N LYS A 7 22.04 14.39 -30.08
CA LYS A 7 21.23 14.30 -28.87
C LYS A 7 21.19 12.85 -28.43
N LEU A 8 22.04 12.48 -27.47
CA LEU A 8 21.84 11.28 -26.67
C LEU A 8 20.65 11.56 -25.75
N LYS A 9 19.44 11.25 -26.23
CA LYS A 9 18.30 10.97 -25.35
C LYS A 9 18.63 9.67 -24.62
N GLY A 10 19.40 9.79 -23.55
CA GLY A 10 19.39 8.77 -22.52
C GLY A 10 18.02 8.80 -21.89
N GLU A 11 17.09 8.01 -22.42
CA GLU A 11 15.95 7.56 -21.64
C GLU A 11 16.54 6.82 -20.45
N VAL A 12 16.62 7.52 -19.31
CA VAL A 12 16.82 6.87 -18.03
C VAL A 12 15.58 6.02 -17.82
N LYS A 13 15.59 4.80 -18.34
CA LYS A 13 14.74 3.72 -17.85
C LYS A 13 15.26 3.40 -16.45
N THR A 14 14.92 4.24 -15.49
CA THR A 14 14.72 3.76 -14.13
C THR A 14 13.54 2.81 -14.30
N GLU A 15 13.82 1.50 -14.38
CA GLU A 15 12.80 0.51 -14.14
C GLU A 15 12.27 0.84 -12.75
N ALA A 16 11.16 1.57 -12.70
CA ALA A 16 10.46 1.87 -11.48
C ALA A 16 10.03 0.50 -10.97
N ASN A 17 10.78 -0.01 -9.99
CA ASN A 17 10.55 -1.29 -9.35
C ASN A 17 9.34 -1.10 -8.41
N THR A 18 8.21 -0.75 -9.01
CA THR A 18 6.94 -0.38 -8.39
C THR A 18 5.98 -1.53 -8.57
N PHE A 19 5.22 -1.82 -7.52
CA PHE A 19 4.17 -2.80 -7.54
C PHE A 19 2.82 -2.15 -7.76
N THR A 20 1.91 -2.92 -8.32
CA THR A 20 0.53 -2.57 -8.56
C THR A 20 -0.38 -3.21 -7.51
N LEU A 21 -1.57 -2.65 -7.30
CA LEU A 21 -2.61 -3.26 -6.46
C LEU A 21 -2.97 -4.67 -6.92
N THR A 22 -2.88 -4.95 -8.23
CA THR A 22 -3.14 -6.30 -8.77
C THR A 22 -2.11 -7.30 -8.28
N GLU A 23 -0.83 -6.94 -8.29
CA GLU A 23 0.25 -7.79 -7.77
C GLU A 23 0.11 -8.01 -6.27
N VAL A 24 -0.23 -6.97 -5.51
CA VAL A 24 -0.48 -7.09 -4.07
C VAL A 24 -1.66 -8.01 -3.79
N LYS A 25 -2.77 -7.88 -4.53
CA LYS A 25 -3.94 -8.77 -4.41
C LYS A 25 -3.60 -10.22 -4.75
N GLN A 26 -2.77 -10.44 -5.77
CA GLN A 26 -2.30 -11.77 -6.12
C GLN A 26 -1.45 -12.35 -4.98
N ALA A 27 -0.49 -11.60 -4.45
CA ALA A 27 0.33 -12.04 -3.32
C ALA A 27 -0.51 -12.38 -2.08
N PHE A 28 -1.58 -11.61 -1.80
CA PHE A 28 -2.51 -11.92 -0.71
C PHE A 28 -3.29 -13.21 -0.97
N THR A 29 -3.73 -13.42 -2.21
CA THR A 29 -4.41 -14.65 -2.65
C THR A 29 -3.49 -15.87 -2.51
N ASP A 30 -2.22 -15.75 -2.91
CA ASP A 30 -1.22 -16.81 -2.82
C ASP A 30 -0.85 -17.18 -1.37
N LYS A 31 -1.18 -16.32 -0.40
CA LYS A 31 -1.06 -16.59 1.04
C LYS A 31 -2.36 -17.09 1.68
N ASP A 32 -3.32 -17.56 0.87
CA ASP A 32 -4.63 -18.04 1.31
C ASP A 32 -5.41 -17.02 2.14
N MET A 33 -5.22 -15.72 1.88
CA MET A 33 -5.94 -14.68 2.59
C MET A 33 -7.38 -14.57 2.06
N LYS A 34 -8.35 -14.91 2.92
CA LYS A 34 -9.78 -14.76 2.62
C LYS A 34 -10.22 -13.32 2.84
N LEU A 35 -10.06 -12.50 1.81
CA LEU A 35 -10.43 -11.09 1.81
C LEU A 35 -11.67 -10.87 0.95
N THR A 36 -12.60 -10.04 1.44
CA THR A 36 -13.72 -9.52 0.65
C THR A 36 -13.51 -8.04 0.39
N THR A 37 -14.01 -7.55 -0.74
CA THR A 37 -13.97 -6.12 -1.04
C THR A 37 -14.67 -5.34 0.07
N GLY A 38 -13.97 -4.37 0.65
CA GLY A 38 -14.48 -3.47 1.66
C GLY A 38 -14.65 -2.04 1.12
N GLU A 39 -15.14 -1.16 1.98
CA GLU A 39 -15.24 0.26 1.66
C GLU A 39 -14.14 1.04 2.37
N MET A 40 -13.56 2.01 1.65
CA MET A 40 -12.66 2.97 2.26
C MET A 40 -13.42 3.99 3.10
N VAL A 41 -13.00 4.09 4.34
CA VAL A 41 -13.42 5.13 5.27
C VAL A 41 -12.87 6.48 4.78
N SER A 42 -13.68 7.54 4.85
CA SER A 42 -13.38 8.83 4.20
C SER A 42 -12.08 9.46 4.70
N GLN A 43 -11.77 9.33 5.98
CA GLN A 43 -10.55 9.87 6.59
C GLN A 43 -9.27 9.13 6.20
N PHE A 44 -9.41 7.96 5.56
CA PHE A 44 -8.29 7.20 5.02
C PHE A 44 -8.10 7.43 3.52
N LYS A 45 -9.03 8.15 2.84
CA LYS A 45 -8.96 8.38 1.39
C LYS A 45 -7.89 9.40 1.06
N LEU A 46 -6.98 9.01 0.17
CA LEU A 46 -6.03 9.92 -0.45
C LEU A 46 -6.49 10.25 -1.87
N GLU A 47 -6.36 11.51 -2.25
CA GLU A 47 -6.56 11.94 -3.63
C GLU A 47 -5.35 11.55 -4.49
N ASN A 48 -5.59 11.23 -5.77
CA ASN A 48 -4.56 10.91 -6.77
C ASN A 48 -3.69 9.69 -6.44
N VAL A 49 -4.18 8.78 -5.59
CA VAL A 49 -3.51 7.51 -5.25
C VAL A 49 -4.44 6.36 -5.58
N ASN A 50 -3.91 5.29 -6.17
CA ASN A 50 -4.65 4.06 -6.37
C ASN A 50 -4.85 3.38 -5.01
N GLN A 51 -6.11 3.10 -4.63
CA GLN A 51 -6.41 2.62 -3.29
C GLN A 51 -7.50 1.53 -3.32
N ALA A 52 -7.38 0.56 -2.41
CA ALA A 52 -8.33 -0.52 -2.24
C ALA A 52 -8.53 -0.82 -0.75
N ALA A 53 -9.77 -1.14 -0.38
CA ALA A 53 -10.13 -1.60 0.96
C ALA A 53 -10.61 -3.05 0.91
N PHE A 54 -10.24 -3.81 1.93
CA PHE A 54 -10.64 -5.19 2.12
C PHE A 54 -11.08 -5.42 3.55
N ASN A 55 -12.05 -6.32 3.72
CA ASN A 55 -12.43 -6.83 5.01
C ASN A 55 -11.93 -8.27 5.15
N SER A 56 -11.42 -8.61 6.33
CA SER A 56 -11.16 -9.99 6.72
C SER A 56 -12.41 -10.64 7.31
N VAL A 57 -12.38 -11.96 7.47
CA VAL A 57 -13.46 -12.72 8.14
C VAL A 57 -13.58 -12.35 9.62
N SER A 58 -12.51 -11.84 10.24
CA SER A 58 -12.42 -11.48 11.66
C SER A 58 -12.83 -10.03 11.98
N LYS A 59 -13.46 -9.31 11.04
CA LYS A 59 -13.81 -7.87 11.12
C LYS A 59 -12.62 -6.92 11.04
N ASP A 60 -11.41 -7.43 10.77
CA ASP A 60 -10.27 -6.55 10.53
C ASP A 60 -10.40 -5.91 9.15
N GLN A 61 -9.87 -4.70 9.01
CA GLN A 61 -9.88 -3.98 7.75
C GLN A 61 -8.46 -3.80 7.24
N ILE A 62 -8.29 -3.95 5.94
CA ILE A 62 -7.01 -3.77 5.27
C ILE A 62 -7.19 -2.68 4.22
N TYR A 63 -6.45 -1.59 4.34
CA TYR A 63 -6.37 -0.55 3.32
C TYR A 63 -5.03 -0.66 2.60
N ILE A 64 -5.07 -0.66 1.28
CA ILE A 64 -3.89 -0.77 0.43
C ILE A 64 -3.82 0.48 -0.44
N TYR A 65 -2.65 1.09 -0.49
CA TYR A 65 -2.35 2.26 -1.29
C TYR A 65 -1.18 1.94 -2.21
N GLU A 66 -1.39 2.19 -3.50
CA GLU A 66 -0.39 2.12 -4.55
C GLU A 66 -0.02 3.55 -4.94
N PHE A 67 1.20 3.94 -4.58
CA PHE A 67 1.76 5.22 -4.96
C PHE A 67 2.56 5.10 -6.26
N PRO A 68 2.68 6.17 -7.05
CA PRO A 68 3.53 6.18 -8.24
C PRO A 68 5.01 5.93 -7.91
N THR A 69 5.48 6.37 -6.74
CA THR A 69 6.87 6.25 -6.30
C THR A 69 6.99 5.96 -4.79
N ALA A 70 8.15 5.46 -4.36
CA ALA A 70 8.44 5.26 -2.95
C ALA A 70 8.48 6.57 -2.15
N ASP A 71 8.94 7.67 -2.77
CA ASP A 71 8.96 8.99 -2.12
C ASP A 71 7.54 9.53 -1.89
N GLU A 72 6.64 9.30 -2.84
CA GLU A 72 5.22 9.65 -2.68
C GLU A 72 4.55 8.81 -1.60
N ARG A 73 4.89 7.52 -1.48
CA ARG A 73 4.44 6.67 -0.37
C ARG A 73 4.86 7.23 0.98
N ILE A 74 6.09 7.71 1.13
CA ILE A 74 6.57 8.32 2.38
C ILE A 74 5.74 9.56 2.74
N ARG A 75 5.42 10.40 1.75
CA ARG A 75 4.58 11.59 1.96
C ARG A 75 3.14 11.21 2.29
N GLY A 76 2.58 10.25 1.55
CA GLY A 76 1.22 9.75 1.75
C GLY A 76 1.02 9.08 3.11
N SER A 77 2.01 8.32 3.58
CA SER A 77 1.95 7.71 4.92
C SER A 77 1.83 8.75 6.02
N LYS A 78 2.62 9.83 5.94
CA LYS A 78 2.53 10.94 6.90
C LYS A 78 1.17 11.62 6.85
N LEU A 79 0.64 11.86 5.66
CA LEU A 79 -0.69 12.47 5.50
C LEU A 79 -1.79 11.60 6.12
N ILE A 80 -1.74 10.27 5.92
CA ILE A 80 -2.71 9.37 6.55
C ILE A 80 -2.53 9.36 8.07
N GLU A 81 -1.31 9.32 8.57
CA GLU A 81 -1.02 9.38 10.00
C GLU A 81 -1.60 10.66 10.63
N GLU A 82 -1.36 11.83 10.03
CA GLU A 82 -1.90 13.11 10.47
C GLU A 82 -3.44 13.15 10.45
N GLN A 83 -4.07 12.62 9.40
CA GLN A 83 -5.53 12.55 9.28
C GLN A 83 -6.17 11.60 10.29
N THR A 84 -5.44 10.59 10.73
CA THR A 84 -5.95 9.50 11.59
C THR A 84 -5.62 9.69 13.07
N GLN A 85 -4.61 10.49 13.42
CA GLN A 85 -4.27 10.88 14.79
C GLN A 85 -5.44 11.54 15.55
N LEU A 86 -6.40 12.14 14.84
CA LEU A 86 -7.55 12.83 15.42
C LEU A 86 -8.79 11.91 15.58
N ILE A 87 -8.69 10.66 15.15
CA ILE A 87 -9.81 9.72 15.14
C ILE A 87 -9.63 8.76 16.31
N ASP A 88 -10.64 8.70 17.18
CA ASP A 88 -10.73 7.70 18.23
C ASP A 88 -11.13 6.36 17.60
N ILE A 89 -10.15 5.69 16.99
CA ILE A 89 -10.35 4.40 16.34
C ILE A 89 -10.26 3.31 17.40
N ALA A 90 -11.36 2.57 17.59
CA ALA A 90 -11.41 1.34 18.41
C ALA A 90 -10.52 0.19 17.85
N HIS A 91 -9.64 0.48 16.90
CA HIS A 91 -8.77 -0.44 16.18
C HIS A 91 -7.33 0.04 16.31
N PHE A 92 -6.39 -0.90 16.32
CA PHE A 92 -4.96 -0.60 16.36
C PHE A 92 -4.40 -0.64 14.93
N PRO A 93 -4.12 0.52 14.29
CA PRO A 93 -3.57 0.54 12.95
C PRO A 93 -2.13 0.04 12.96
N ILE A 94 -1.83 -0.90 12.05
CA ILE A 94 -0.47 -1.38 11.79
C ILE A 94 -0.10 -0.97 10.37
N TYR A 95 0.92 -0.13 10.26
CA TYR A 95 1.43 0.38 8.99
C TYR A 95 2.53 -0.55 8.47
N LEU A 96 2.32 -1.10 7.28
CA LEU A 96 3.22 -2.02 6.60
C LEU A 96 3.61 -1.42 5.27
N GLU A 97 4.90 -1.11 5.11
CA GLU A 97 5.42 -0.39 3.96
C GLU A 97 6.28 -1.32 3.10
N HIS A 98 6.09 -1.28 1.78
CA HIS A 98 6.94 -2.02 0.85
C HIS A 98 7.06 -1.31 -0.50
N LYS A 99 8.27 -0.79 -0.80
CA LYS A 99 8.55 0.05 -1.99
C LYS A 99 7.56 1.22 -2.13
N ASN A 100 6.66 1.16 -3.12
CA ASN A 100 5.62 2.15 -3.41
C ASN A 100 4.24 1.77 -2.83
N ILE A 101 4.14 0.64 -2.13
CA ILE A 101 2.90 0.17 -1.50
C ILE A 101 2.91 0.54 -0.02
N LEU A 102 1.77 1.03 0.47
CA LEU A 102 1.46 1.13 1.88
C LEU A 102 0.24 0.25 2.16
N VAL A 103 0.33 -0.60 3.18
CA VAL A 103 -0.79 -1.36 3.71
C VAL A 103 -1.05 -0.90 5.14
N ILE A 104 -2.28 -0.50 5.43
CA ILE A 104 -2.74 -0.19 6.78
C ILE A 104 -3.66 -1.32 7.20
N PHE A 105 -3.22 -2.08 8.19
CA PHE A 105 -4.00 -3.15 8.79
C PHE A 105 -4.67 -2.64 10.06
N MET A 106 -5.98 -2.47 10.01
CA MET A 106 -6.82 -2.08 11.15
C MET A 106 -7.24 -3.33 11.92
N ASN A 107 -6.48 -3.63 12.96
CA ASN A 107 -6.75 -4.80 13.78
C ASN A 107 -7.84 -4.48 14.83
N TYR A 108 -8.98 -5.20 14.79
CA TYR A 108 -10.07 -5.01 15.74
C TYR A 108 -9.72 -5.60 17.11
N LEU A 109 -8.92 -6.66 17.16
CA LEU A 109 -8.48 -7.30 18.40
C LEU A 109 -6.99 -7.66 18.31
N PRO A 110 -6.10 -7.04 19.12
CA PRO A 110 -4.65 -7.21 19.02
C PRO A 110 -4.12 -8.61 19.40
N LYS A 111 -4.99 -9.64 19.45
CA LYS A 111 -4.65 -10.98 19.92
C LYS A 111 -4.09 -11.90 18.83
N THR A 112 -4.24 -11.57 17.54
CA THR A 112 -3.84 -12.48 16.44
C THR A 112 -2.86 -11.81 15.47
N ASN A 113 -1.57 -12.11 15.64
CA ASN A 113 -0.49 -11.71 14.72
C ASN A 113 -0.47 -12.52 13.40
N GLU A 114 -1.34 -13.52 13.25
CA GLU A 114 -1.32 -14.42 12.08
C GLU A 114 -1.61 -13.68 10.77
N LEU A 115 -2.63 -12.81 10.76
CA LEU A 115 -3.00 -12.06 9.56
C LEU A 115 -1.94 -11.01 9.22
N GLU A 116 -1.40 -10.33 10.23
CA GLU A 116 -0.27 -9.40 10.06
C GLU A 116 0.95 -10.11 9.43
N ASN A 117 1.32 -11.28 9.96
CA ASN A 117 2.43 -12.06 9.43
C ASN A 117 2.19 -12.48 7.98
N LYS A 118 0.96 -12.90 7.62
CA LYS A 118 0.59 -13.22 6.23
C LYS A 118 0.72 -11.99 5.32
N ILE A 119 0.28 -10.82 5.77
CA ILE A 119 0.44 -9.57 5.00
C ILE A 119 1.94 -9.27 4.81
N ARG A 120 2.75 -9.35 5.87
CA ARG A 120 4.20 -9.13 5.77
C ARG A 120 4.88 -10.11 4.82
N ASP A 121 4.51 -11.38 4.88
CA ASP A 121 5.09 -12.41 4.03
C ASP A 121 4.62 -12.29 2.58
N ALA A 122 3.39 -11.84 2.33
CA ALA A 122 2.92 -11.51 0.99
C ALA A 122 3.67 -10.31 0.40
N LEU A 123 3.88 -9.26 1.20
CA LEU A 123 4.65 -8.09 0.76
C LEU A 123 6.13 -8.43 0.49
N LYS A 124 6.72 -9.39 1.21
CA LYS A 124 8.10 -9.85 0.95
C LYS A 124 8.23 -10.72 -0.31
N SER A 125 7.14 -11.31 -0.78
CA SER A 125 7.15 -12.12 -2.02
C SER A 125 6.98 -11.29 -3.29
N LEU A 126 6.70 -9.99 -3.14
CA LEU A 126 6.73 -9.00 -4.22
C LEU A 126 8.18 -8.57 -4.48
#